data_AF-A0A2U8E4C5-F1
#
_entry.id   AF-A0A2U8E4C5-F1
#
_cell.length_a   1.000
_cell.length_b   1.000
_cell.length_c   1.000
_cell.angle_alpha   90.00
_cell.angle_beta   90.00
_cell.angle_gamma   90.00
#
_symmetry.space_group_name_H-M   'P 1'
#
loop_
_entity.id
_entity.type
_entity.pdbx_description
1 polymer ?
#
loop_
_entity_poly.entity_id
_entity_poly.type
_entity_poly.pdbx_seq_one_letter_code
_entity_poly.pdbx_strand_id
1 'polypeptide(L)'
;MKKTIIVLLTQLVLGLACADTIQLETGSFVTITLPSGWSANLNTSRSNEKVYWINLISPEKNENAGKIALDRLKHGWAATEEKFIEHMSASIERLSASLKEQPVSLNELKTDNAIILYQVLVWEKIVSMITGAGLAEYKGVGVIHIRYNSGHTAMITVPIKTLDNSNELNEILNIAQNMQISMPLSENKEEESAQSSIQITQNEHGTVIGNPDISRVSLLLPSKNYKATPGALAIGRGDPGYFIGRDMVANVIMSGWFSPIYKFKYKTARDLWKKDTPKQAKNLEYLKIKEWDVMVHELEIPIKTQNTLQVTLRANLLEDGTWIDLRLSSMGIASQRADMRKALIDYINTLQVNVAEARGFHLKYTKQGVIINAPAETPGSLFIKTKSLLLQKRKTHIKTEFFLFQDSGEDIKVIAWLRPASDYHYANVKTLWDETRATLSGEGFTVIGDTDCQKTRNWDVMLYDLKTGDKRTRNVNMRASCVSGGIWVDVHFTTVDQRDSSFLRSKLLAYLKNFKVSDSHVE
;
A
#
# COMPACT_ATOMS: atom_id res chain seq x y z
N MET A 1 32.04 21.42 3.35
CA MET A 1 30.71 21.13 3.93
C MET A 1 30.25 19.78 3.42
N LYS A 2 29.68 18.90 4.24
CA LYS A 2 29.07 17.64 3.76
C LYS A 2 27.71 17.97 3.10
N LYS A 3 27.36 17.31 2.00
CA LYS A 3 26.04 17.43 1.36
C LYS A 3 25.23 16.17 1.63
N THR A 4 24.17 16.29 2.43
CA THR A 4 23.17 15.23 2.62
C THR A 4 22.19 15.28 1.45
N ILE A 5 21.97 14.16 0.74
CA ILE A 5 21.09 14.06 -0.42
C ILE A 5 20.00 13.01 -0.22
N ILE A 6 18.86 13.31 -0.83
CA ILE A 6 17.59 12.59 -0.84
C ILE A 6 16.74 13.21 -2.01
N VAL A 7 15.85 12.50 -2.76
CA VAL A 7 15.19 12.98 -4.03
C VAL A 7 13.63 13.10 -4.09
N LEU A 8 12.84 12.19 -3.51
CA LEU A 8 11.33 12.11 -3.51
C LEU A 8 10.66 11.92 -4.89
N LEU A 9 9.42 11.41 -4.91
CA LEU A 9 8.61 11.23 -6.13
C LEU A 9 7.08 11.09 -5.87
N THR A 10 6.33 12.15 -6.16
CA THR A 10 5.03 12.05 -6.87
C THR A 10 5.25 12.38 -8.35
N GLN A 11 4.30 12.02 -9.23
CA GLN A 11 4.53 12.03 -10.69
C GLN A 11 4.91 13.41 -11.30
N LEU A 12 5.80 13.33 -12.31
CA LEU A 12 6.07 14.23 -13.46
C LEU A 12 7.11 15.39 -13.39
N VAL A 13 8.05 15.33 -14.36
CA VAL A 13 8.77 16.41 -15.11
C VAL A 13 9.66 17.44 -14.37
N LEU A 14 10.98 17.25 -14.55
CA LEU A 14 12.09 18.23 -14.69
C LEU A 14 12.15 19.52 -13.83
N GLY A 15 13.21 19.65 -13.02
CA GLY A 15 13.85 20.96 -12.71
C GLY A 15 14.41 21.15 -11.30
N LEU A 16 15.72 20.93 -11.13
CA LEU A 16 16.47 21.01 -9.85
C LEU A 16 16.47 22.39 -9.15
N ALA A 17 16.44 22.40 -7.80
CA ALA A 17 17.62 22.76 -6.98
C ALA A 17 17.42 22.59 -5.45
N CYS A 18 18.31 21.79 -4.83
CA CYS A 18 18.63 21.65 -3.39
C CYS A 18 17.65 20.90 -2.45
N ALA A 19 18.05 19.65 -2.13
CA ALA A 19 17.64 18.79 -0.99
C ALA A 19 16.17 18.31 -0.94
N ASP A 20 15.93 17.03 -1.19
CA ASP A 20 14.57 16.46 -1.34
C ASP A 20 14.38 15.18 -0.45
N THR A 21 13.79 14.02 -0.85
CA THR A 21 13.56 12.79 0.03
C THR A 21 13.37 11.42 -0.70
N ILE A 22 14.39 10.58 -1.09
CA ILE A 22 14.15 9.34 -1.91
C ILE A 22 13.21 8.39 -1.16
N GLN A 23 12.00 8.24 -1.68
CA GLN A 23 10.95 7.39 -1.16
C GLN A 23 10.75 6.19 -2.08
N LEU A 24 10.93 4.98 -1.55
CA LEU A 24 10.51 3.75 -2.23
C LEU A 24 8.99 3.62 -2.13
N GLU A 25 8.34 2.94 -3.09
CA GLU A 25 6.88 2.67 -3.05
C GLU A 25 6.40 1.98 -1.76
N THR A 26 7.32 1.41 -0.98
CA THR A 26 7.07 0.73 0.29
C THR A 26 7.02 1.67 1.50
N GLY A 27 7.22 2.98 1.31
CA GLY A 27 7.33 3.96 2.38
C GLY A 27 8.71 4.02 3.06
N SER A 28 9.68 3.22 2.64
CA SER A 28 11.07 3.28 3.11
C SER A 28 11.79 4.49 2.50
N PHE A 29 12.73 5.08 3.24
CA PHE A 29 13.59 6.15 2.76
C PHE A 29 15.06 5.68 2.67
N VAL A 30 15.78 6.21 1.69
CA VAL A 30 17.24 6.00 1.56
C VAL A 30 17.93 7.36 1.50
N THR A 31 18.74 7.64 2.51
CA THR A 31 19.56 8.84 2.63
C THR A 31 20.99 8.50 2.25
N ILE A 32 21.54 9.25 1.28
CA ILE A 32 22.90 9.05 0.78
C ILE A 32 23.69 10.32 1.07
N THR A 33 24.71 10.21 1.92
CA THR A 33 25.65 11.31 2.17
C THR A 33 26.73 11.29 1.11
N LEU A 34 26.85 12.34 0.30
CA LEU A 34 27.89 12.43 -0.72
C LEU A 34 29.09 13.28 -0.24
N PRO A 35 30.30 13.02 -0.76
CA PRO A 35 31.46 13.89 -0.55
C PRO A 35 31.22 15.30 -1.10
N SER A 36 32.04 16.26 -0.67
CA SER A 36 31.90 17.64 -1.12
C SER A 36 32.08 17.75 -2.65
N GLY A 37 31.15 18.44 -3.31
CA GLY A 37 31.14 18.63 -4.77
C GLY A 37 30.43 17.54 -5.58
N TRP A 38 30.30 16.31 -5.05
CA TRP A 38 29.59 15.23 -5.72
C TRP A 38 28.09 15.53 -5.90
N SER A 39 27.50 14.90 -6.91
CA SER A 39 26.04 14.94 -7.17
C SER A 39 25.51 13.55 -7.54
N ALA A 40 24.18 13.39 -7.54
CA ALA A 40 23.53 12.15 -7.92
C ALA A 40 22.35 12.42 -8.85
N ASN A 41 22.08 11.49 -9.77
CA ASN A 41 20.96 11.55 -10.71
C ASN A 41 20.20 10.21 -10.73
N LEU A 42 18.92 10.26 -10.35
CA LEU A 42 18.01 9.11 -10.32
C LEU A 42 17.52 8.79 -11.73
N ASN A 43 17.79 7.59 -12.21
CA ASN A 43 17.29 7.09 -13.48
C ASN A 43 16.32 5.92 -13.25
N THR A 44 15.02 6.14 -13.51
CA THR A 44 13.99 5.12 -13.36
C THR A 44 13.82 4.33 -14.65
N SER A 45 14.37 3.11 -14.68
CA SER A 45 14.07 2.11 -15.70
C SER A 45 12.58 1.73 -15.65
N ARG A 46 11.88 1.75 -16.80
CA ARG A 46 10.49 1.26 -16.93
C ARG A 46 10.43 -0.27 -17.10
N SER A 47 11.33 -1.04 -16.47
CA SER A 47 11.26 -2.50 -16.43
C SER A 47 10.17 -2.96 -15.45
N ASN A 48 9.70 -4.21 -15.61
CA ASN A 48 8.73 -4.83 -14.68
C ASN A 48 9.34 -5.19 -13.30
N GLU A 49 10.60 -4.86 -13.09
CA GLU A 49 11.36 -5.08 -11.86
C GLU A 49 11.62 -3.72 -11.21
N LYS A 50 11.26 -3.55 -9.94
CA LYS A 50 11.21 -2.27 -9.21
C LYS A 50 12.59 -1.81 -8.71
N VAL A 51 13.59 -1.86 -9.59
CA VAL A 51 14.96 -1.47 -9.28
C VAL A 51 15.16 0.01 -9.55
N TYR A 52 15.57 0.76 -8.52
CA TYR A 52 15.89 2.18 -8.65
C TYR A 52 17.40 2.33 -8.90
N TRP A 53 17.77 3.01 -9.99
CA TRP A 53 19.17 3.27 -10.33
C TRP A 53 19.55 4.71 -10.02
N ILE A 54 20.60 4.91 -9.22
CA ILE A 54 21.15 6.22 -8.89
C ILE A 54 22.55 6.30 -9.48
N ASN A 55 22.79 7.23 -10.39
CA ASN A 55 24.12 7.52 -10.92
C ASN A 55 24.80 8.54 -10.00
N LEU A 56 26.03 8.28 -9.59
CA LEU A 56 26.88 9.19 -8.84
C LEU A 56 27.79 9.93 -9.82
N ILE A 57 27.98 11.24 -9.62
CA ILE A 57 28.76 12.10 -10.50
C ILE A 57 29.82 12.81 -9.66
N SER A 58 31.09 12.60 -9.99
CA SER A 58 32.24 13.22 -9.30
C SER A 58 32.50 14.64 -9.83
N PRO A 59 32.79 15.62 -8.95
CA PRO A 59 32.98 17.02 -9.33
C PRO A 59 34.19 17.26 -10.23
N GLU A 60 35.24 16.44 -10.08
CA GLU A 60 36.51 16.64 -10.81
C GLU A 60 36.39 16.36 -12.30
N LYS A 61 35.44 15.49 -12.68
CA LYS A 61 35.35 14.89 -14.02
C LYS A 61 34.01 15.17 -14.71
N ASN A 62 32.96 15.52 -13.95
CA ASN A 62 31.58 15.63 -14.45
C ASN A 62 31.07 14.34 -15.15
N GLU A 63 31.65 13.20 -14.75
CA GLU A 63 31.44 11.85 -15.30
C GLU A 63 30.79 10.93 -14.27
N ASN A 64 30.25 9.79 -14.73
CA ASN A 64 29.62 8.79 -13.89
C ASN A 64 30.66 8.02 -13.06
N ALA A 65 30.76 8.37 -11.78
CA ALA A 65 31.68 7.78 -10.82
C ALA A 65 31.15 6.48 -10.18
N GLY A 66 29.89 6.11 -10.44
CA GLY A 66 29.34 4.84 -9.99
C GLY A 66 27.81 4.76 -10.06
N LYS A 67 27.27 3.55 -10.06
CA LYS A 67 25.83 3.30 -10.11
C LYS A 67 25.39 2.52 -8.88
N ILE A 68 24.35 3.00 -8.19
CA ILE A 68 23.69 2.30 -7.09
C ILE A 68 22.39 1.71 -7.62
N ALA A 69 22.22 0.39 -7.52
CA ALA A 69 20.94 -0.28 -7.62
C ALA A 69 20.35 -0.48 -6.21
N LEU A 70 19.12 0.00 -6.02
CA LEU A 70 18.31 -0.27 -4.84
C LEU A 70 17.18 -1.22 -5.23
N ASP A 71 17.07 -2.34 -4.52
CA ASP A 71 16.02 -3.34 -4.72
C ASP A 71 15.55 -3.91 -3.36
N ARG A 72 14.36 -4.51 -3.32
CA ARG A 72 13.80 -5.18 -2.15
C ARG A 72 13.56 -6.64 -2.47
N LEU A 73 14.22 -7.52 -1.72
CA LEU A 73 14.06 -8.98 -1.85
C LEU A 73 12.58 -9.37 -1.90
N LYS A 74 12.23 -10.13 -2.95
CA LYS A 74 10.87 -10.41 -3.46
C LYS A 74 9.85 -10.99 -2.46
N HIS A 75 10.28 -11.35 -1.25
CA HIS A 75 9.47 -11.98 -0.21
C HIS A 75 9.36 -11.17 1.09
N GLY A 76 9.99 -9.99 1.20
CA GLY A 76 9.79 -9.09 2.34
C GLY A 76 10.48 -9.49 3.65
N TRP A 77 11.05 -10.70 3.74
CA TRP A 77 11.92 -11.14 4.83
C TRP A 77 13.33 -10.59 4.64
N ALA A 78 13.97 -10.15 5.72
CA ALA A 78 15.41 -9.97 5.74
C ALA A 78 16.07 -11.34 5.50
N ALA A 79 16.91 -11.48 4.48
CA ALA A 79 17.82 -12.63 4.41
C ALA A 79 18.67 -12.65 5.68
N THR A 80 18.92 -13.83 6.25
CA THR A 80 19.94 -13.98 7.30
C THR A 80 21.31 -13.61 6.74
N GLU A 81 22.27 -13.31 7.61
CA GLU A 81 23.64 -12.99 7.20
C GLU A 81 24.22 -14.11 6.32
N GLU A 82 24.11 -15.34 6.82
CA GLU A 82 24.43 -16.58 6.11
C GLU A 82 23.77 -16.68 4.73
N LYS A 83 22.45 -16.49 4.62
CA LYS A 83 21.73 -16.59 3.32
C LYS A 83 22.05 -15.45 2.36
N PHE A 84 22.40 -14.27 2.87
CA PHE A 84 22.86 -13.16 2.04
C PHE A 84 24.25 -13.46 1.48
N ILE A 85 25.17 -13.94 2.33
CA ILE A 85 26.51 -14.38 1.90
C ILE A 85 26.38 -15.55 0.91
N GLU A 86 25.60 -16.58 1.20
CA GLU A 86 25.33 -17.72 0.31
C GLU A 86 24.82 -17.26 -1.07
N HIS A 87 23.78 -16.42 -1.10
CA HIS A 87 23.21 -15.92 -2.35
C HIS A 87 24.21 -15.04 -3.13
N MET A 88 25.04 -14.28 -2.42
CA MET A 88 26.07 -13.45 -3.03
C MET A 88 27.22 -14.28 -3.58
N SER A 89 27.79 -15.19 -2.80
CA SER A 89 28.81 -16.15 -3.24
C SER A 89 28.32 -16.95 -4.44
N ALA A 90 27.10 -17.51 -4.41
CA ALA A 90 26.54 -18.22 -5.57
C ALA A 90 26.30 -17.32 -6.80
N SER A 91 26.16 -16.00 -6.63
CA SER A 91 26.04 -15.05 -7.75
C SER A 91 27.41 -14.67 -8.30
N ILE A 92 28.41 -14.51 -7.44
CA ILE A 92 29.81 -14.30 -7.79
C ILE A 92 30.37 -15.54 -8.49
N GLU A 93 30.18 -16.73 -7.93
CA GLU A 93 30.59 -18.01 -8.53
C GLU A 93 29.96 -18.23 -9.91
N ARG A 94 28.68 -17.88 -10.11
CA ARG A 94 28.05 -17.96 -11.45
C ARG A 94 28.69 -16.99 -12.45
N LEU A 95 29.14 -15.82 -12.00
CA LEU A 95 29.92 -14.90 -12.83
C LEU A 95 31.33 -15.48 -13.08
N SER A 96 32.08 -15.84 -12.04
CA SER A 96 33.45 -16.38 -12.15
C SER A 96 33.55 -17.68 -12.94
N ALA A 97 32.60 -18.61 -12.79
CA ALA A 97 32.54 -19.85 -13.56
C ALA A 97 32.34 -19.61 -15.07
N SER A 98 31.74 -18.47 -15.44
CA SER A 98 31.64 -18.02 -16.84
C SER A 98 32.91 -17.33 -17.36
N LEU A 99 33.88 -17.03 -16.49
CA LEU A 99 35.04 -16.17 -16.77
C LEU A 99 36.40 -16.87 -16.78
N LYS A 100 36.51 -18.12 -16.32
CA LYS A 100 37.73 -18.97 -16.42
C LYS A 100 39.04 -18.43 -15.80
N GLU A 101 39.03 -17.31 -15.08
CA GLU A 101 40.23 -16.73 -14.48
C GLU A 101 40.07 -16.40 -12.99
N GLN A 102 41.14 -16.69 -12.25
CA GLN A 102 41.52 -16.40 -10.85
C GLN A 102 40.47 -16.51 -9.71
N PRO A 103 40.88 -17.01 -8.52
CA PRO A 103 40.02 -17.01 -7.34
C PRO A 103 39.72 -15.57 -6.92
N VAL A 104 38.43 -15.22 -6.83
CA VAL A 104 37.99 -13.90 -6.40
C VAL A 104 37.96 -13.83 -4.88
N SER A 105 38.76 -12.94 -4.29
CA SER A 105 38.68 -12.65 -2.86
C SER A 105 37.55 -11.66 -2.58
N LEU A 106 36.58 -12.10 -1.78
CA LEU A 106 35.54 -11.24 -1.25
C LEU A 106 36.03 -10.57 0.03
N ASN A 107 36.04 -9.24 0.08
CA ASN A 107 36.38 -8.49 1.29
C ASN A 107 35.10 -8.15 2.05
N GLU A 108 35.14 -8.29 3.37
CA GLU A 108 34.02 -7.99 4.26
C GLU A 108 34.36 -6.82 5.20
N LEU A 109 33.37 -5.94 5.37
CA LEU A 109 33.46 -4.74 6.18
C LEU A 109 32.14 -4.59 6.96
N LYS A 110 32.20 -4.83 8.27
CA LYS A 110 31.06 -4.65 9.19
C LYS A 110 31.00 -3.22 9.70
N THR A 111 29.80 -2.65 9.77
CA THR A 111 29.48 -1.39 10.44
C THR A 111 28.32 -1.60 11.41
N ASP A 112 28.06 -0.63 12.28
CA ASP A 112 26.95 -0.71 13.25
C ASP A 112 25.58 -0.93 12.60
N ASN A 113 25.42 -0.58 11.33
CA ASN A 113 24.14 -0.57 10.61
C ASN A 113 24.08 -1.50 9.39
N ALA A 114 25.22 -2.03 8.92
CA ALA A 114 25.29 -2.83 7.71
C ALA A 114 26.49 -3.79 7.65
N ILE A 115 26.35 -4.82 6.82
CA ILE A 115 27.45 -5.66 6.35
C ILE A 115 27.71 -5.29 4.89
N ILE A 116 28.94 -4.88 4.60
CA ILE A 116 29.39 -4.47 3.27
C ILE A 116 30.35 -5.55 2.76
N LEU A 117 29.98 -6.20 1.66
CA LEU A 117 30.81 -7.18 0.94
C LEU A 117 31.28 -6.53 -0.35
N TYR A 118 32.58 -6.49 -0.63
CA TYR A 118 33.11 -5.86 -1.84
C TYR A 118 34.25 -6.61 -2.50
N GLN A 119 34.35 -6.43 -3.82
CA GLN A 119 35.33 -7.07 -4.69
C GLN A 119 35.66 -6.14 -5.87
N VAL A 120 36.83 -6.32 -6.48
CA VAL A 120 37.21 -5.64 -7.73
C VAL A 120 37.22 -6.66 -8.86
N LEU A 121 36.38 -6.45 -9.88
CA LEU A 121 36.29 -7.30 -11.06
C LEU A 121 37.04 -6.67 -12.23
N VAL A 122 38.11 -7.30 -12.68
CA VAL A 122 38.85 -6.92 -13.89
C VAL A 122 38.21 -7.62 -15.09
N TRP A 123 37.19 -7.01 -15.71
CA TRP A 123 36.54 -7.59 -16.88
C TRP A 123 36.06 -6.56 -17.91
N GLU A 124 36.61 -6.63 -19.13
CA GLU A 124 36.34 -5.70 -20.22
C GLU A 124 34.85 -5.54 -20.57
N LYS A 125 34.09 -6.64 -20.55
CA LYS A 125 32.68 -6.61 -20.90
C LYS A 125 31.80 -5.99 -19.81
N ILE A 126 32.16 -6.16 -18.52
CA ILE A 126 31.47 -5.47 -17.42
C ILE A 126 31.86 -4.00 -17.38
N VAL A 127 33.15 -3.69 -17.58
CA VAL A 127 33.66 -2.32 -17.70
C VAL A 127 32.89 -1.58 -18.79
N SER A 128 32.89 -2.08 -20.03
CA SER A 128 32.17 -1.48 -21.16
C SER A 128 30.66 -1.44 -21.00
N MET A 129 30.03 -2.44 -20.37
CA MET A 129 28.59 -2.40 -20.07
C MET A 129 28.22 -1.33 -19.03
N ILE A 130 29.11 -1.02 -18.09
CA ILE A 130 28.83 -0.10 -16.98
C ILE A 130 29.23 1.33 -17.32
N THR A 131 30.38 1.54 -17.97
CA THR A 131 30.92 2.87 -18.31
C THR A 131 30.58 3.31 -19.74
N GLY A 132 30.38 2.37 -20.67
CA GLY A 132 30.37 2.64 -22.11
C GLY A 132 31.76 2.67 -22.76
N ALA A 133 32.84 2.51 -21.98
CA ALA A 133 34.24 2.57 -22.41
C ALA A 133 35.00 1.25 -22.11
N GLY A 134 36.04 0.93 -22.87
CA GLY A 134 36.82 -0.32 -22.72
C GLY A 134 37.93 -0.28 -21.66
N LEU A 135 38.73 -1.37 -21.57
CA LEU A 135 39.85 -1.48 -20.60
C LEU A 135 41.01 -0.48 -20.82
N ALA A 136 40.97 0.26 -21.92
CA ALA A 136 41.90 1.34 -22.19
C ALA A 136 41.80 2.45 -21.11
N GLU A 137 40.59 2.77 -20.65
CA GLU A 137 40.32 3.86 -19.71
C GLU A 137 40.13 3.38 -18.25
N TYR A 138 39.59 2.17 -18.06
CA TYR A 138 39.30 1.60 -16.74
C TYR A 138 39.93 0.22 -16.60
N LYS A 139 40.63 -0.05 -15.49
CA LYS A 139 41.28 -1.34 -15.22
C LYS A 139 40.35 -2.34 -14.52
N GLY A 140 39.19 -1.93 -14.04
CA GLY A 140 38.18 -2.85 -13.52
C GLY A 140 36.89 -2.16 -13.08
N VAL A 141 36.03 -2.92 -12.41
CA VAL A 141 34.83 -2.43 -11.72
C VAL A 141 34.82 -2.97 -10.29
N GLY A 142 34.85 -2.08 -9.30
CA GLY A 142 34.50 -2.41 -7.93
C GLY A 142 33.00 -2.71 -7.83
N VAL A 143 32.64 -3.86 -7.26
CA VAL A 143 31.26 -4.21 -6.95
C VAL A 143 31.12 -4.32 -5.45
N ILE A 144 30.22 -3.52 -4.88
CA ILE A 144 29.98 -3.40 -3.44
C ILE A 144 28.53 -3.80 -3.18
N HIS A 145 28.32 -4.87 -2.42
CA HIS A 145 27.02 -5.32 -1.96
C HIS A 145 26.84 -4.96 -0.49
N ILE A 146 25.72 -4.35 -0.16
CA ILE A 146 25.42 -3.87 1.19
C ILE A 146 24.14 -4.54 1.67
N ARG A 147 24.19 -5.17 2.84
CA ARG A 147 23.00 -5.63 3.58
C ARG A 147 22.87 -4.80 4.85
N TYR A 148 21.76 -4.08 4.97
CA TYR A 148 21.45 -3.29 6.16
C TYR A 148 20.76 -4.16 7.22
N ASN A 149 20.91 -3.79 8.49
CA ASN A 149 20.20 -4.42 9.60
C ASN A 149 18.67 -4.34 9.46
N SER A 150 18.15 -3.40 8.65
CA SER A 150 16.75 -3.29 8.26
C SER A 150 16.28 -4.31 7.20
N GLY A 151 17.15 -5.24 6.76
CA GLY A 151 16.83 -6.26 5.75
C GLY A 151 16.84 -5.78 4.31
N HIS A 152 17.14 -4.51 4.06
CA HIS A 152 17.31 -3.95 2.72
C HIS A 152 18.69 -4.30 2.14
N THR A 153 18.78 -4.34 0.82
CA THR A 153 20.02 -4.62 0.09
C THR A 153 20.29 -3.54 -0.96
N ALA A 154 21.56 -3.13 -1.09
CA ALA A 154 22.02 -2.26 -2.16
C ALA A 154 23.20 -2.90 -2.90
N MET A 155 23.32 -2.61 -4.20
CA MET A 155 24.50 -2.97 -4.99
C MET A 155 25.06 -1.70 -5.64
N ILE A 156 26.34 -1.42 -5.44
CA ILE A 156 27.05 -0.29 -6.04
C ILE A 156 28.11 -0.84 -6.99
N THR A 157 28.15 -0.31 -8.21
CA THR A 157 29.22 -0.58 -9.18
C THR A 157 30.04 0.69 -9.43
N VAL A 158 31.36 0.55 -9.34
CA VAL A 158 32.34 1.65 -9.35
C VAL A 158 33.38 1.36 -10.43
N PRO A 159 33.52 2.17 -11.48
CA PRO A 159 34.55 1.93 -12.46
C PRO A 159 35.92 2.40 -11.93
N ILE A 160 36.92 1.52 -11.99
CA ILE A 160 38.23 1.70 -11.33
C ILE A 160 39.30 1.96 -12.40
N LYS A 161 40.05 3.06 -12.28
CA LYS A 161 41.11 3.45 -13.25
C LYS A 161 42.50 2.89 -12.92
N THR A 162 42.77 2.49 -11.67
CA THR A 162 44.03 1.85 -11.24
C THR A 162 43.73 0.69 -10.27
N LEU A 163 44.45 -0.43 -10.37
CA LEU A 163 44.21 -1.59 -9.49
C LEU A 163 44.78 -1.41 -8.07
N ASP A 164 45.78 -0.54 -7.93
CA ASP A 164 46.46 -0.28 -6.66
C ASP A 164 45.63 0.69 -5.79
N ASN A 165 44.65 0.15 -5.05
CA ASN A 165 43.83 0.84 -4.05
C ASN A 165 43.37 2.25 -4.46
N SER A 166 42.72 2.34 -5.62
CA SER A 166 42.26 3.61 -6.17
C SER A 166 41.37 4.37 -5.18
N ASN A 167 41.63 5.68 -5.06
CA ASN A 167 40.90 6.55 -4.12
C ASN A 167 39.39 6.50 -4.38
N GLU A 168 38.96 6.28 -5.63
CA GLU A 168 37.55 6.10 -5.99
C GLU A 168 36.89 4.94 -5.24
N LEU A 169 37.55 3.78 -5.07
CA LEU A 169 36.95 2.67 -4.31
C LEU A 169 36.79 3.03 -2.82
N ASN A 170 37.79 3.66 -2.23
CA ASN A 170 37.75 4.11 -0.83
C ASN A 170 36.68 5.19 -0.60
N GLU A 171 36.52 6.12 -1.55
CA GLU A 171 35.46 7.14 -1.50
C GLU A 171 34.06 6.53 -1.59
N ILE A 172 33.84 5.55 -2.49
CA ILE A 172 32.53 4.88 -2.57
C ILE A 172 32.30 3.96 -1.36
N LEU A 173 33.31 3.28 -0.82
CA LEU A 173 33.18 2.52 0.43
C LEU A 173 32.80 3.45 1.60
N ASN A 174 33.37 4.65 1.67
CA ASN A 174 32.96 5.68 2.62
C ASN A 174 31.51 6.16 2.39
N ILE A 175 31.05 6.30 1.14
CA ILE A 175 29.62 6.57 0.84
C ILE A 175 28.74 5.40 1.32
N ALA A 176 29.14 4.15 1.08
CA ALA A 176 28.42 2.95 1.50
C ALA A 176 28.30 2.85 3.03
N GLN A 177 29.38 3.12 3.77
CA GLN A 177 29.40 3.17 5.23
C GLN A 177 28.49 4.28 5.81
N ASN A 178 28.41 5.43 5.12
CA ASN A 178 27.60 6.59 5.55
C ASN A 178 26.18 6.62 4.93
N MET A 179 25.76 5.57 4.21
CA MET A 179 24.41 5.45 3.67
C MET A 179 23.46 5.00 4.79
N GLN A 180 22.38 5.75 4.99
CA GLN A 180 21.38 5.47 6.03
C GLN A 180 20.05 5.12 5.37
N ILE A 181 19.62 3.87 5.54
CA ILE A 181 18.25 3.44 5.19
C ILE A 181 17.37 3.59 6.43
N SER A 182 16.82 4.79 6.59
CA SER A 182 15.78 5.05 7.58
C SER A 182 14.44 4.53 7.07
N MET A 183 13.85 3.59 7.80
CA MET A 183 12.39 3.51 7.80
C MET A 183 11.86 4.80 8.44
N PRO A 184 10.66 5.29 8.04
CA PRO A 184 9.95 6.24 8.89
C PRO A 184 9.92 5.67 10.30
N LEU A 185 10.20 6.50 11.30
CA LEU A 185 10.08 6.11 12.70
C LEU A 185 8.60 5.83 13.01
N SER A 186 8.19 4.58 12.81
CA SER A 186 7.22 3.94 13.68
C SER A 186 7.90 3.77 15.05
N GLU A 187 7.94 4.86 15.80
CA GLU A 187 7.94 4.74 17.26
C GLU A 187 6.78 3.80 17.62
N ASN A 188 7.07 2.78 18.43
CA ASN A 188 6.26 1.59 18.68
C ASN A 188 6.33 0.48 17.59
N LYS A 189 7.51 -0.13 17.44
CA LYS A 189 7.69 -1.44 16.76
C LYS A 189 6.97 -2.62 17.45
N GLU A 190 6.43 -2.45 18.66
CA GLU A 190 5.52 -3.42 19.26
C GLU A 190 4.08 -3.26 18.71
N GLU A 191 3.65 -2.04 18.38
CA GLU A 191 2.31 -1.77 17.84
C GLU A 191 2.21 -2.01 16.32
N GLU A 192 3.30 -1.92 15.55
CA GLU A 192 3.26 -2.25 14.11
C GLU A 192 3.12 -3.78 13.85
N SER A 193 3.13 -4.60 14.91
CA SER A 193 2.66 -5.99 14.86
C SER A 193 1.14 -6.11 14.71
N ALA A 194 0.38 -5.06 15.05
CA ALA A 194 -1.06 -4.94 14.82
C ALA A 194 -1.39 -4.56 13.37
N GLN A 195 -0.77 -5.24 12.40
CA GLN A 195 -1.38 -5.35 11.07
C GLN A 195 -2.76 -5.99 11.26
N SER A 196 -3.77 -5.31 10.71
CA SER A 196 -5.20 -5.56 10.89
C SER A 196 -5.63 -6.99 10.57
N SER A 197 -5.40 -7.92 11.49
CA SER A 197 -5.47 -9.35 11.22
C SER A 197 -6.90 -9.88 11.29
N ILE A 198 -7.19 -10.90 10.49
CA ILE A 198 -8.42 -11.67 10.65
C ILE A 198 -8.47 -12.24 12.07
N GLN A 199 -9.49 -11.84 12.83
CA GLN A 199 -9.82 -12.41 14.12
C GLN A 199 -10.66 -13.67 13.89
N ILE A 200 -10.25 -14.76 14.52
CA ILE A 200 -10.94 -16.06 14.52
C ILE A 200 -11.17 -16.41 15.98
N THR A 201 -12.41 -16.28 16.44
CA THR A 201 -12.80 -16.53 17.83
C THR A 201 -13.83 -17.65 17.89
N GLN A 202 -13.85 -18.40 19.00
CA GLN A 202 -14.88 -19.40 19.25
C GLN A 202 -15.80 -18.93 20.37
N ASN A 203 -17.10 -19.12 20.20
CA ASN A 203 -18.12 -18.79 21.18
C ASN A 203 -19.11 -19.97 21.35
N GLU A 204 -20.20 -19.76 22.08
CA GLU A 204 -21.18 -20.82 22.33
C GLU A 204 -21.92 -21.28 21.06
N HIS A 205 -22.09 -20.41 20.07
CA HIS A 205 -22.78 -20.68 18.81
C HIS A 205 -21.89 -21.28 17.71
N GLY A 206 -20.56 -21.10 17.80
CA GLY A 206 -19.63 -21.66 16.81
C GLY A 206 -18.30 -20.89 16.72
N THR A 207 -17.78 -20.75 15.50
CA THR A 207 -16.57 -19.98 15.19
C THR A 207 -16.94 -18.71 14.44
N VAL A 208 -16.53 -17.56 14.96
CA VAL A 208 -16.68 -16.25 14.32
C VAL A 208 -15.38 -15.86 13.63
N ILE A 209 -15.46 -15.47 12.35
CA ILE A 209 -14.34 -14.99 11.55
C ILE A 209 -14.67 -13.57 11.08
N GLY A 210 -13.80 -12.59 11.33
CA GLY A 210 -13.99 -11.23 10.84
C GLY A 210 -12.69 -10.43 10.80
N ASN A 211 -12.74 -9.23 10.23
CA ASN A 211 -11.62 -8.29 10.26
C ASN A 211 -12.14 -6.95 10.81
N PRO A 212 -12.10 -6.71 12.14
CA PRO A 212 -12.77 -5.57 12.77
C PRO A 212 -12.23 -4.21 12.31
N ASP A 213 -10.96 -4.16 11.91
CA ASP A 213 -10.28 -2.96 11.41
C ASP A 213 -10.75 -2.56 10.00
N ILE A 214 -11.16 -3.54 9.19
CA ILE A 214 -11.63 -3.34 7.82
C ILE A 214 -13.17 -3.28 7.77
N SER A 215 -13.86 -3.97 8.68
CA SER A 215 -15.27 -4.34 8.53
C SER A 215 -15.97 -4.62 9.86
N ARG A 216 -17.27 -4.28 9.94
CA ARG A 216 -18.18 -4.78 10.99
C ARG A 216 -18.78 -6.14 10.66
N VAL A 217 -18.58 -6.62 9.44
CA VAL A 217 -19.11 -7.91 8.98
C VAL A 217 -18.21 -9.02 9.51
N SER A 218 -18.85 -10.02 10.09
CA SER A 218 -18.25 -11.27 10.50
C SER A 218 -19.05 -12.45 9.97
N LEU A 219 -18.39 -13.58 9.80
CA LEU A 219 -18.98 -14.86 9.43
C LEU A 219 -19.07 -15.72 10.67
N LEU A 220 -20.28 -16.08 11.07
CA LEU A 220 -20.50 -17.13 12.06
C LEU A 220 -20.63 -18.46 11.32
N LEU A 221 -19.66 -19.34 11.57
CA LEU A 221 -19.71 -20.76 11.25
C LEU A 221 -20.35 -21.47 12.44
N PRO A 222 -21.47 -22.18 12.30
CA PRO A 222 -22.10 -22.94 13.40
C PRO A 222 -21.34 -24.26 13.68
N SER A 223 -20.03 -24.18 13.80
CA SER A 223 -19.13 -25.29 14.09
C SER A 223 -17.98 -24.84 14.99
N LYS A 224 -17.73 -25.60 16.05
CA LYS A 224 -16.58 -25.45 16.95
C LYS A 224 -15.36 -26.27 16.47
N ASN A 225 -15.50 -26.99 15.36
CA ASN A 225 -14.49 -27.88 14.79
C ASN A 225 -13.67 -27.23 13.67
N TYR A 226 -13.92 -25.95 13.38
CA TYR A 226 -13.06 -25.17 12.50
C TYR A 226 -11.72 -24.87 13.17
N LYS A 227 -10.63 -25.26 12.51
CA LYS A 227 -9.25 -24.96 12.92
C LYS A 227 -8.58 -24.09 11.86
N ALA A 228 -8.14 -22.90 12.25
CA ALA A 228 -7.33 -22.04 11.40
C ALA A 228 -6.00 -22.70 11.06
N THR A 229 -5.50 -22.53 9.83
CA THR A 229 -4.19 -23.04 9.41
C THR A 229 -3.10 -22.07 9.86
N PRO A 230 -2.09 -22.52 10.64
CA PRO A 230 -0.95 -21.68 11.00
C PRO A 230 -0.24 -21.13 9.76
N GLY A 231 0.23 -19.88 9.82
CA GLY A 231 0.92 -19.25 8.69
C GLY A 231 0.00 -18.80 7.54
N ALA A 232 -1.31 -18.67 7.76
CA ALA A 232 -2.29 -18.19 6.77
C ALA A 232 -1.82 -16.94 5.99
N LEU A 233 -1.20 -15.97 6.67
CA LEU A 233 -0.65 -14.75 6.03
C LEU A 233 0.41 -15.06 4.95
N ALA A 234 1.27 -16.07 5.14
CA ALA A 234 2.26 -16.45 4.14
C ALA A 234 1.60 -17.03 2.87
N ILE A 235 0.52 -17.79 3.04
CA ILE A 235 -0.30 -18.34 1.94
C ILE A 235 -1.07 -17.21 1.24
N GLY A 236 -1.62 -16.27 2.01
CA GLY A 236 -2.32 -15.07 1.55
C GLY A 236 -1.45 -13.98 0.95
N ARG A 237 -0.15 -14.23 0.72
CA ARG A 237 0.84 -13.27 0.21
C ARG A 237 0.95 -11.98 1.06
N GLY A 238 0.64 -12.09 2.35
CA GLY A 238 0.65 -10.97 3.30
C GLY A 238 -0.58 -10.06 3.25
N ASP A 239 -1.68 -10.41 2.56
CA ASP A 239 -2.93 -9.64 2.73
C ASP A 239 -3.53 -9.93 4.13
N PRO A 240 -3.67 -8.91 5.00
CA PRO A 240 -4.10 -9.11 6.38
C PRO A 240 -5.60 -9.45 6.49
N GLY A 241 -6.37 -9.29 5.41
CA GLY A 241 -7.74 -9.75 5.30
C GLY A 241 -7.89 -11.22 4.91
N TYR A 242 -6.81 -11.94 4.58
CA TYR A 242 -6.86 -13.35 4.17
C TYR A 242 -6.93 -14.32 5.35
N PHE A 243 -7.72 -15.39 5.19
CA PHE A 243 -7.77 -16.50 6.13
C PHE A 243 -7.89 -17.86 5.44
N ILE A 244 -7.49 -18.91 6.16
CA ILE A 244 -7.64 -20.30 5.76
C ILE A 244 -7.73 -21.20 7.00
N GLY A 245 -8.51 -22.26 6.89
CA GLY A 245 -8.67 -23.29 7.91
C GLY A 245 -9.50 -24.46 7.41
N ARG A 246 -9.82 -25.39 8.31
CA ARG A 246 -10.58 -26.60 7.98
C ARG A 246 -11.60 -26.88 9.07
N ASP A 247 -12.84 -27.13 8.67
CA ASP A 247 -13.82 -27.80 9.52
C ASP A 247 -13.53 -29.31 9.50
N MET A 248 -13.18 -29.85 10.67
CA MET A 248 -12.80 -31.26 10.80
C MET A 248 -14.00 -32.23 10.74
N VAL A 249 -15.23 -31.77 11.01
CA VAL A 249 -16.44 -32.60 11.00
C VAL A 249 -17.09 -32.57 9.62
N ALA A 250 -17.22 -31.39 9.00
CA ALA A 250 -17.71 -31.27 7.63
C ALA A 250 -16.66 -31.71 6.58
N ASN A 251 -15.40 -31.88 6.98
CA ASN A 251 -14.25 -32.13 6.10
C ASN A 251 -14.08 -31.06 5.00
N VAL A 252 -14.51 -29.82 5.27
CA VAL A 252 -14.44 -28.69 4.35
C VAL A 252 -13.21 -27.86 4.66
N ILE A 253 -12.36 -27.63 3.66
CA ILE A 253 -11.33 -26.60 3.72
C ILE A 253 -11.99 -25.28 3.31
N MET A 254 -11.87 -24.26 4.14
CA MET A 254 -12.36 -22.92 3.84
C MET A 254 -11.18 -21.96 3.80
N SER A 255 -11.15 -21.11 2.79
CA SER A 255 -10.26 -19.97 2.70
C SER A 255 -11.02 -18.77 2.11
N GLY A 256 -10.53 -17.57 2.32
CA GLY A 256 -11.18 -16.38 1.78
C GLY A 256 -10.49 -15.10 2.20
N TRP A 257 -11.10 -13.98 1.85
CA TRP A 257 -10.70 -12.68 2.38
C TRP A 257 -11.87 -11.78 2.72
N PHE A 258 -11.64 -10.92 3.71
CA PHE A 258 -12.40 -9.70 3.92
C PHE A 258 -11.63 -8.55 3.28
N SER A 259 -12.35 -7.66 2.61
CA SER A 259 -11.75 -6.46 2.00
C SER A 259 -12.77 -5.32 1.94
N PRO A 260 -12.33 -4.06 1.89
CA PRO A 260 -13.24 -2.96 1.61
C PRO A 260 -13.93 -3.14 0.25
N ILE A 261 -15.22 -2.81 0.15
CA ILE A 261 -16.01 -2.98 -1.08
C ILE A 261 -15.41 -2.25 -2.29
N TYR A 262 -14.70 -1.13 -2.08
CA TYR A 262 -14.04 -0.40 -3.18
C TYR A 262 -12.89 -1.18 -3.84
N LYS A 263 -12.37 -2.25 -3.22
CA LYS A 263 -11.44 -3.20 -3.89
C LYS A 263 -12.15 -4.08 -4.92
N PHE A 264 -13.48 -4.24 -4.86
CA PHE A 264 -14.26 -5.01 -5.83
C PHE A 264 -14.50 -4.21 -7.11
N LYS A 265 -13.56 -4.32 -8.07
CA LYS A 265 -13.56 -3.56 -9.34
C LYS A 265 -14.43 -4.18 -10.46
N TYR A 266 -15.35 -5.08 -10.11
CA TYR A 266 -16.11 -5.88 -11.07
C TYR A 266 -17.59 -5.47 -11.07
N LYS A 267 -18.28 -5.67 -12.20
CA LYS A 267 -19.74 -5.41 -12.27
C LYS A 267 -20.55 -6.51 -11.58
N THR A 268 -20.06 -7.75 -11.63
CA THR A 268 -20.69 -8.94 -11.04
C THR A 268 -19.61 -9.90 -10.55
N ALA A 269 -19.94 -10.79 -9.61
CA ALA A 269 -19.06 -11.88 -9.20
C ALA A 269 -18.66 -12.79 -10.38
N ARG A 270 -19.56 -13.00 -11.34
CA ARG A 270 -19.29 -13.75 -12.58
C ARG A 270 -18.17 -13.11 -13.42
N ASP A 271 -18.03 -11.79 -13.42
CA ASP A 271 -16.95 -11.11 -14.18
C ASP A 271 -15.58 -11.19 -13.50
N LEU A 272 -15.54 -11.32 -12.16
CA LEU A 272 -14.35 -11.72 -11.41
C LEU A 272 -13.95 -13.15 -11.77
N TRP A 273 -14.89 -14.09 -11.65
CA TRP A 273 -14.60 -15.51 -11.83
C TRP A 273 -14.21 -15.90 -13.26
N LYS A 274 -14.72 -15.22 -14.30
CA LYS A 274 -14.25 -15.41 -15.69
C LYS A 274 -12.74 -15.19 -15.86
N LYS A 275 -12.09 -14.41 -15.00
CA LYS A 275 -10.64 -14.17 -15.04
C LYS A 275 -9.86 -15.13 -14.14
N ASP A 276 -10.41 -15.43 -12.97
CA ASP A 276 -9.72 -16.17 -11.92
C ASP A 276 -9.88 -17.70 -11.99
N THR A 277 -10.90 -18.21 -12.69
CA THR A 277 -11.21 -19.65 -12.69
C THR A 277 -10.11 -20.43 -13.41
N PRO A 278 -9.56 -21.51 -12.82
CA PRO A 278 -8.56 -22.33 -13.48
C PRO A 278 -9.05 -22.89 -14.82
N LYS A 279 -8.18 -22.90 -15.84
CA LYS A 279 -8.53 -23.41 -17.18
C LYS A 279 -8.91 -24.90 -17.18
N GLN A 280 -8.49 -25.67 -16.17
CA GLN A 280 -8.86 -27.08 -16.01
C GLN A 280 -10.20 -27.28 -15.28
N ALA A 281 -10.90 -26.21 -14.86
CA ALA A 281 -12.16 -26.33 -14.15
C ALA A 281 -13.26 -26.93 -15.04
N LYS A 282 -13.89 -28.00 -14.55
CA LYS A 282 -15.03 -28.68 -15.19
C LYS A 282 -16.32 -28.43 -14.41
N ASN A 283 -17.46 -28.78 -15.01
CA ASN A 283 -18.78 -28.81 -14.38
C ASN A 283 -19.12 -27.50 -13.64
N LEU A 284 -18.87 -26.39 -14.33
CA LEU A 284 -19.04 -25.03 -13.84
C LEU A 284 -20.53 -24.69 -13.73
N GLU A 285 -20.98 -24.41 -12.52
CA GLU A 285 -22.36 -24.05 -12.21
C GLU A 285 -22.38 -22.71 -11.46
N TYR A 286 -23.35 -21.85 -11.78
CA TYR A 286 -23.55 -20.57 -11.09
C TYR A 286 -24.90 -20.58 -10.38
N LEU A 287 -24.89 -20.30 -9.08
CA LEU A 287 -26.04 -20.37 -8.18
C LEU A 287 -26.18 -19.07 -7.39
N LYS A 288 -27.38 -18.85 -6.84
CA LYS A 288 -27.62 -17.87 -5.78
C LYS A 288 -28.02 -18.65 -4.53
N ILE A 289 -27.31 -18.48 -3.42
CA ILE A 289 -27.57 -19.18 -2.16
C ILE A 289 -27.67 -18.14 -1.06
N LYS A 290 -28.90 -17.87 -0.58
CA LYS A 290 -29.21 -16.67 0.23
C LYS A 290 -28.68 -15.39 -0.46
N GLU A 291 -27.97 -14.51 0.25
CA GLU A 291 -27.33 -13.32 -0.31
C GLU A 291 -26.10 -13.63 -1.17
N TRP A 292 -25.52 -14.83 -1.10
CA TRP A 292 -24.29 -15.18 -1.80
C TRP A 292 -24.52 -15.41 -3.30
N ASP A 293 -23.73 -14.72 -4.13
CA ASP A 293 -23.45 -15.20 -5.48
C ASP A 293 -22.48 -16.38 -5.36
N VAL A 294 -22.78 -17.50 -6.03
CA VAL A 294 -21.98 -18.74 -5.91
C VAL A 294 -21.57 -19.29 -7.28
N MET A 295 -20.35 -19.82 -7.36
CA MET A 295 -19.86 -20.65 -8.45
C MET A 295 -19.33 -21.98 -7.90
N VAL A 296 -19.87 -23.10 -8.37
CA VAL A 296 -19.35 -24.44 -8.06
C VAL A 296 -18.60 -24.97 -9.28
N HIS A 297 -17.42 -25.54 -9.06
CA HIS A 297 -16.62 -26.16 -10.11
C HIS A 297 -15.80 -27.34 -9.60
N GLU A 298 -15.28 -28.13 -10.53
CA GLU A 298 -14.54 -29.36 -10.25
C GLU A 298 -13.14 -29.31 -10.85
N LEU A 299 -12.17 -29.89 -10.16
CA LEU A 299 -10.79 -30.08 -10.61
C LEU A 299 -10.40 -31.54 -10.41
N GLU A 300 -10.00 -32.21 -11.49
CA GLU A 300 -9.37 -33.52 -11.41
C GLU A 300 -7.87 -33.34 -11.12
N ILE A 301 -7.40 -33.91 -10.03
CA ILE A 301 -6.00 -33.87 -9.61
C ILE A 301 -5.39 -35.23 -9.92
N PRO A 302 -4.47 -35.34 -10.91
CA PRO A 302 -3.83 -36.60 -11.24
C PRO A 302 -2.81 -36.98 -10.16
N ILE A 303 -3.21 -37.87 -9.25
CA ILE A 303 -2.33 -38.51 -8.28
C ILE A 303 -2.05 -39.94 -8.78
N LYS A 304 -0.80 -40.40 -8.67
CA LYS A 304 -0.21 -41.53 -9.43
C LYS A 304 -0.99 -42.86 -9.46
N THR A 305 -1.95 -43.08 -8.57
CA THR A 305 -2.74 -44.32 -8.47
C THR A 305 -4.25 -44.12 -8.43
N GLN A 306 -4.77 -42.89 -8.30
CA GLN A 306 -6.21 -42.60 -8.20
C GLN A 306 -6.55 -41.21 -8.75
N ASN A 307 -7.67 -41.12 -9.48
CA ASN A 307 -8.24 -39.84 -9.92
C ASN A 307 -8.92 -39.14 -8.74
N THR A 308 -8.14 -38.35 -7.99
CA THR A 308 -8.66 -37.48 -6.94
C THR A 308 -9.48 -36.35 -7.56
N LEU A 309 -10.70 -36.15 -7.06
CA LEU A 309 -11.59 -35.07 -7.46
C LEU A 309 -11.64 -34.03 -6.33
N GLN A 310 -11.30 -32.78 -6.66
CA GLN A 310 -11.58 -31.63 -5.80
C GLN A 310 -12.84 -30.94 -6.30
N VAL A 311 -13.88 -30.88 -5.46
CA VAL A 311 -15.03 -29.99 -5.67
C VAL A 311 -14.72 -28.67 -4.95
N THR A 312 -14.96 -27.55 -5.62
CA THR A 312 -14.74 -26.21 -5.08
C THR A 312 -15.98 -25.35 -5.27
N LEU A 313 -16.42 -24.69 -4.20
CA LEU A 313 -17.47 -23.69 -4.19
C LEU A 313 -16.82 -22.34 -3.86
N ARG A 314 -16.86 -21.40 -4.80
CA ARG A 314 -16.47 -20.01 -4.57
C ARG A 314 -17.72 -19.16 -4.40
N ALA A 315 -17.76 -18.34 -3.36
CA ALA A 315 -18.91 -17.52 -3.03
C ALA A 315 -18.49 -16.06 -2.81
N ASN A 316 -19.32 -15.13 -3.26
CA ASN A 316 -19.07 -13.71 -3.22
C ASN A 316 -20.25 -13.00 -2.55
N LEU A 317 -19.93 -12.08 -1.64
CA LEU A 317 -20.90 -11.23 -0.97
C LEU A 317 -20.35 -9.81 -0.83
N LEU A 318 -21.22 -8.82 -1.03
CA LEU A 318 -20.95 -7.41 -0.83
C LEU A 318 -21.94 -6.91 0.23
N GLU A 319 -21.48 -6.71 1.47
CA GLU A 319 -22.33 -6.41 2.63
C GLU A 319 -21.66 -5.35 3.53
N ASP A 320 -22.42 -4.42 4.11
CA ASP A 320 -21.95 -3.29 4.96
C ASP A 320 -20.56 -2.73 4.58
N GLY A 321 -20.43 -2.21 3.36
CA GLY A 321 -19.16 -1.62 2.88
C GLY A 321 -18.00 -2.60 2.68
N THR A 322 -18.26 -3.90 2.77
CA THR A 322 -17.28 -4.99 2.78
C THR A 322 -17.52 -5.93 1.61
N TRP A 323 -16.45 -6.32 0.94
CA TRP A 323 -16.42 -7.43 0.02
C TRP A 323 -15.82 -8.66 0.70
N ILE A 324 -16.59 -9.75 0.71
CA ILE A 324 -16.15 -11.08 1.13
C ILE A 324 -16.06 -11.98 -0.11
N ASP A 325 -14.91 -12.63 -0.29
CA ASP A 325 -14.74 -13.74 -1.25
C ASP A 325 -14.37 -14.99 -0.47
N LEU A 326 -15.22 -16.02 -0.54
CA LEU A 326 -15.03 -17.31 0.11
C LEU A 326 -14.73 -18.38 -0.92
N ARG A 327 -13.89 -19.34 -0.52
CA ARG A 327 -13.61 -20.57 -1.25
C ARG A 327 -13.70 -21.74 -0.28
N LEU A 328 -14.72 -22.56 -0.46
CA LEU A 328 -14.87 -23.85 0.18
C LEU A 328 -14.38 -24.94 -0.78
N SER A 329 -13.65 -25.93 -0.29
CA SER A 329 -13.29 -27.11 -1.07
C SER A 329 -13.39 -28.40 -0.28
N SER A 330 -13.75 -29.46 -1.00
CA SER A 330 -13.75 -30.85 -0.53
C SER A 330 -12.96 -31.70 -1.53
N MET A 331 -12.29 -32.73 -1.02
CA MET A 331 -11.50 -33.67 -1.83
C MET A 331 -11.95 -35.10 -1.55
N GLY A 332 -12.05 -35.88 -2.62
CA GLY A 332 -12.47 -37.28 -2.57
C GLY A 332 -12.20 -37.98 -3.90
N ILE A 333 -12.94 -39.05 -4.18
CA ILE A 333 -12.90 -39.76 -5.47
C ILE A 333 -14.10 -39.39 -6.36
N ALA A 334 -14.00 -39.66 -7.66
CA ALA A 334 -15.01 -39.25 -8.64
C ALA A 334 -16.43 -39.77 -8.36
N SER A 335 -16.59 -40.94 -7.72
CA SER A 335 -17.88 -41.49 -7.32
C SER A 335 -18.58 -40.70 -6.20
N GLN A 336 -17.82 -39.93 -5.40
CA GLN A 336 -18.34 -39.09 -4.31
C GLN A 336 -18.70 -37.66 -4.76
N ARG A 337 -18.71 -37.39 -6.08
CA ARG A 337 -18.97 -36.04 -6.65
C ARG A 337 -20.25 -35.41 -6.08
N ALA A 338 -21.36 -36.14 -6.09
CA ALA A 338 -22.66 -35.62 -5.67
C ALA A 338 -22.65 -35.25 -4.18
N ASP A 339 -22.14 -36.13 -3.34
CA ASP A 339 -22.04 -35.93 -1.89
C ASP A 339 -21.14 -34.74 -1.55
N MET A 340 -19.99 -34.61 -2.22
CA MET A 340 -19.09 -33.45 -2.05
C MET A 340 -19.75 -32.13 -2.48
N ARG A 341 -20.47 -32.10 -3.62
CA ARG A 341 -21.22 -30.89 -4.04
C ARG A 341 -22.31 -30.54 -3.02
N LYS A 342 -23.08 -31.53 -2.57
CA LYS A 342 -24.12 -31.35 -1.56
C LYS A 342 -23.54 -30.82 -0.25
N ALA A 343 -22.45 -31.42 0.25
CA ALA A 343 -21.80 -31.01 1.49
C ALA A 343 -21.33 -29.55 1.44
N LEU A 344 -20.76 -29.07 0.32
CA LEU A 344 -20.37 -27.66 0.19
C LEU A 344 -21.58 -26.71 0.12
N ILE A 345 -22.66 -27.11 -0.56
CA ILE A 345 -23.92 -26.33 -0.65
C ILE A 345 -24.63 -26.27 0.71
N ASP A 346 -24.69 -27.39 1.43
CA ASP A 346 -25.22 -27.44 2.80
C ASP A 346 -24.37 -26.54 3.71
N TYR A 347 -23.03 -26.65 3.64
CA TYR A 347 -22.10 -25.89 4.49
C TYR A 347 -22.28 -24.37 4.31
N ILE A 348 -22.32 -23.86 3.07
CA ILE A 348 -22.57 -22.42 2.85
C ILE A 348 -23.97 -21.98 3.31
N ASN A 349 -24.98 -22.87 3.22
CA ASN A 349 -26.30 -22.60 3.79
C ASN A 349 -26.30 -22.52 5.33
N THR A 350 -25.32 -23.11 6.01
CA THR A 350 -25.18 -22.95 7.48
C THR A 350 -24.54 -21.63 7.89
N LEU A 351 -23.78 -20.97 7.00
CA LEU A 351 -23.11 -19.71 7.33
C LEU A 351 -24.13 -18.60 7.60
N GLN A 352 -23.81 -17.80 8.62
CA GLN A 352 -24.52 -16.57 8.97
C GLN A 352 -23.57 -15.38 8.80
N VAL A 353 -24.09 -14.29 8.26
CA VAL A 353 -23.37 -13.04 8.04
C VAL A 353 -23.87 -12.05 9.07
N ASN A 354 -23.02 -11.73 10.04
CA ASN A 354 -23.36 -10.86 11.16
C ASN A 354 -22.72 -9.49 10.94
N VAL A 355 -23.54 -8.46 10.77
CA VAL A 355 -23.11 -7.06 10.79
C VAL A 355 -23.20 -6.57 12.22
N ALA A 356 -22.07 -6.27 12.86
CA ALA A 356 -22.06 -5.79 14.24
C ALA A 356 -22.82 -4.45 14.39
N GLU A 357 -23.58 -4.31 15.48
CA GLU A 357 -24.32 -3.08 15.77
C GLU A 357 -23.40 -1.85 15.81
N ALA A 358 -23.92 -0.74 15.30
CA ALA A 358 -23.12 0.39 14.89
C ALA A 358 -22.80 1.36 16.02
N ARG A 359 -21.68 1.13 16.70
CA ARG A 359 -21.00 2.17 17.50
C ARG A 359 -20.16 3.10 16.62
N GLY A 360 -20.82 3.79 15.67
CA GLY A 360 -20.15 4.70 14.75
C GLY A 360 -20.88 4.91 13.41
N PHE A 361 -20.33 5.80 12.60
CA PHE A 361 -20.87 6.19 11.30
C PHE A 361 -20.88 5.03 10.29
N HIS A 362 -22.04 4.84 9.62
CA HIS A 362 -22.23 3.86 8.55
C HIS A 362 -21.89 4.49 7.20
N LEU A 363 -21.12 3.80 6.36
CA LEU A 363 -20.82 4.25 5.00
C LEU A 363 -21.44 3.30 3.97
N LYS A 364 -22.39 3.82 3.18
CA LYS A 364 -23.12 3.07 2.15
C LYS A 364 -22.81 3.63 0.77
N TYR A 365 -22.26 2.80 -0.12
CA TYR A 365 -22.10 3.12 -1.53
C TYR A 365 -23.42 2.87 -2.28
N THR A 366 -23.84 3.83 -3.10
CA THR A 366 -25.07 3.75 -3.92
C THR A 366 -24.77 3.98 -5.40
N LYS A 367 -25.75 3.78 -6.28
CA LYS A 367 -25.61 4.11 -7.71
C LYS A 367 -25.50 5.63 -7.96
N GLN A 368 -25.80 6.46 -6.96
CA GLN A 368 -25.89 7.91 -7.06
C GLN A 368 -24.74 8.64 -6.34
N GLY A 369 -24.05 7.98 -5.42
CA GLY A 369 -23.01 8.58 -4.57
C GLY A 369 -22.71 7.75 -3.31
N VAL A 370 -22.07 8.39 -2.34
CA VAL A 370 -21.78 7.80 -1.01
C VAL A 370 -22.72 8.43 0.02
N ILE A 371 -23.34 7.60 0.87
CA ILE A 371 -24.07 8.03 2.07
C ILE A 371 -23.18 7.73 3.28
N ILE A 372 -23.06 8.69 4.19
CA ILE A 372 -22.46 8.51 5.51
C ILE A 372 -23.53 8.83 6.56
N ASN A 373 -24.20 7.81 7.10
CA ASN A 373 -25.16 7.97 8.18
C ASN A 373 -24.41 8.03 9.53
N ALA A 374 -24.91 8.85 10.44
CA ALA A 374 -24.43 8.95 11.81
C ALA A 374 -24.81 7.73 12.67
N PRO A 375 -24.29 7.61 13.90
CA PRO A 375 -24.77 6.63 14.87
C PRO A 375 -26.27 6.82 15.14
N ALA A 376 -26.98 5.75 15.52
CA ALA A 376 -28.43 5.79 15.77
C ALA A 376 -28.86 6.83 16.84
N GLU A 377 -27.97 7.15 17.78
CA GLU A 377 -28.17 8.16 18.82
C GLU A 377 -28.09 9.62 18.32
N THR A 378 -27.72 9.84 17.05
CA THR A 378 -27.57 11.17 16.46
C THR A 378 -28.09 11.18 15.02
N PRO A 379 -29.41 11.29 14.81
CA PRO A 379 -30.05 11.03 13.52
C PRO A 379 -29.69 12.07 12.44
N GLY A 380 -28.68 11.78 11.62
CA GLY A 380 -28.26 12.66 10.53
C GLY A 380 -27.40 11.95 9.50
N SER A 381 -27.27 12.52 8.31
CA SER A 381 -26.46 11.90 7.25
C SER A 381 -25.80 12.90 6.30
N LEU A 382 -24.64 12.52 5.76
CA LEU A 382 -23.95 13.20 4.68
C LEU A 382 -24.06 12.37 3.39
N PHE A 383 -24.78 12.89 2.40
CA PHE A 383 -24.78 12.34 1.05
C PHE A 383 -23.81 13.10 0.15
N ILE A 384 -22.94 12.36 -0.54
CA ILE A 384 -21.90 12.86 -1.43
C ILE A 384 -22.17 12.33 -2.84
N LYS A 385 -22.68 13.19 -3.73
CA LYS A 385 -23.11 12.85 -5.10
C LYS A 385 -21.95 12.72 -6.09
N THR A 386 -21.01 11.80 -5.86
CA THR A 386 -19.97 11.42 -6.83
C THR A 386 -19.75 9.91 -6.86
N LYS A 387 -19.46 9.37 -8.05
CA LYS A 387 -19.18 7.95 -8.30
C LYS A 387 -17.68 7.62 -8.25
N SER A 388 -16.82 8.63 -8.29
CA SER A 388 -15.36 8.51 -8.31
C SER A 388 -14.72 8.70 -6.93
N LEU A 389 -15.54 8.91 -5.89
CA LEU A 389 -15.10 9.02 -4.49
C LEU A 389 -14.65 7.66 -3.94
N LEU A 390 -13.34 7.45 -3.88
CA LEU A 390 -12.73 6.26 -3.30
C LEU A 390 -12.28 6.55 -1.86
N LEU A 391 -12.71 5.72 -0.91
CA LEU A 391 -12.20 5.77 0.47
C LEU A 391 -10.74 5.29 0.45
N GLN A 392 -9.82 6.19 0.77
CA GLN A 392 -8.38 5.92 0.70
C GLN A 392 -7.90 5.08 1.90
N LYS A 393 -8.33 5.44 3.11
CA LYS A 393 -7.96 4.76 4.36
C LYS A 393 -8.90 5.18 5.50
N ARG A 394 -9.41 4.22 6.29
CA ARG A 394 -9.66 4.44 7.73
C ARG A 394 -8.32 4.21 8.43
N LYS A 395 -7.75 5.20 9.12
CA LYS A 395 -6.67 4.91 10.08
C LYS A 395 -7.36 4.27 11.29
N THR A 396 -6.98 3.04 11.61
CA THR A 396 -7.57 2.19 12.67
C THR A 396 -7.59 2.84 14.06
N HIS A 397 -6.73 3.84 14.30
CA HIS A 397 -6.64 4.57 15.57
C HIS A 397 -7.19 6.01 15.51
N ILE A 398 -7.72 6.48 14.38
CA ILE A 398 -8.47 7.74 14.34
C ILE A 398 -9.96 7.41 14.55
N LYS A 399 -10.60 8.19 15.44
CA LYS A 399 -12.02 8.09 15.81
C LYS A 399 -12.92 7.80 14.59
N THR A 400 -13.96 7.00 14.80
CA THR A 400 -14.93 6.52 13.78
C THR A 400 -15.67 7.63 12.99
N GLU A 401 -15.48 8.87 13.43
CA GLU A 401 -15.90 10.17 12.90
C GLU A 401 -15.14 10.61 11.63
N PHE A 402 -13.93 10.08 11.40
CA PHE A 402 -12.99 10.56 10.37
C PHE A 402 -13.05 9.77 9.06
N PHE A 403 -13.00 10.49 7.95
CA PHE A 403 -12.98 9.93 6.60
C PHE A 403 -11.92 10.61 5.72
N LEU A 404 -11.17 9.80 4.96
CA LEU A 404 -10.27 10.26 3.92
C LEU A 404 -10.68 9.66 2.58
N PHE A 405 -11.09 10.50 1.65
CA PHE A 405 -11.44 10.14 0.28
C PHE A 405 -10.51 10.81 -0.73
N GLN A 406 -10.43 10.22 -1.92
CA GLN A 406 -9.99 10.93 -3.11
C GLN A 406 -10.99 10.70 -4.25
N ASP A 407 -11.38 11.79 -4.90
CA ASP A 407 -12.11 11.76 -6.16
C ASP A 407 -11.09 11.81 -7.30
N SER A 408 -10.88 10.67 -7.96
CA SER A 408 -9.92 10.57 -9.06
C SER A 408 -10.43 11.14 -10.38
N GLY A 409 -11.74 11.44 -10.48
CA GLY A 409 -12.31 12.10 -11.66
C GLY A 409 -12.06 13.60 -11.64
N GLU A 410 -12.12 14.19 -10.45
CA GLU A 410 -11.90 15.63 -10.24
C GLU A 410 -10.47 15.97 -9.78
N ASP A 411 -9.65 15.00 -9.39
CA ASP A 411 -8.39 15.18 -8.66
C ASP A 411 -8.55 16.13 -7.45
N ILE A 412 -9.43 15.70 -6.55
CA ILE A 412 -9.72 16.37 -5.27
C ILE A 412 -9.55 15.36 -4.16
N LYS A 413 -8.74 15.69 -3.16
CA LYS A 413 -8.69 14.98 -1.87
C LYS A 413 -9.73 15.58 -0.94
N VAL A 414 -10.44 14.74 -0.22
CA VAL A 414 -11.49 15.14 0.73
C VAL A 414 -11.20 14.48 2.07
N ILE A 415 -11.09 15.29 3.11
CA ILE A 415 -11.04 14.87 4.50
C ILE A 415 -12.35 15.32 5.13
N ALA A 416 -13.04 14.45 5.87
CA ALA A 416 -14.29 14.81 6.53
C ALA A 416 -14.32 14.30 7.98
N TRP A 417 -14.92 15.11 8.84
CA TRP A 417 -15.34 14.76 10.19
C TRP A 417 -16.85 14.89 10.27
N LEU A 418 -17.49 13.88 10.85
CA LEU A 418 -18.89 13.97 11.26
C LEU A 418 -18.93 13.71 12.78
N ARG A 419 -19.68 14.55 13.51
CA ARG A 419 -19.83 14.50 14.97
C ARG A 419 -21.24 14.86 15.40
N PRO A 420 -21.64 14.59 16.66
CA PRO A 420 -22.78 15.27 17.26
C PRO A 420 -22.65 16.79 17.18
N ALA A 421 -23.77 17.50 16.97
CA ALA A 421 -23.81 18.95 16.94
C ALA A 421 -23.42 19.58 18.29
N SER A 422 -23.55 18.84 19.41
CA SER A 422 -23.05 19.22 20.73
C SER A 422 -21.54 19.44 20.78
N ASP A 423 -20.78 18.81 19.88
CA ASP A 423 -19.32 18.92 19.83
C ASP A 423 -18.88 20.20 19.09
N TYR A 424 -19.81 20.87 18.41
CA TYR A 424 -19.55 22.14 17.72
C TYR A 424 -19.57 23.31 18.71
N HIS A 425 -18.39 23.59 19.25
CA HIS A 425 -18.13 24.69 20.19
C HIS A 425 -17.63 25.98 19.49
N TYR A 426 -17.53 25.97 18.16
CA TYR A 426 -17.09 27.12 17.38
C TYR A 426 -18.23 28.09 17.10
N ALA A 427 -17.98 29.39 17.24
CA ALA A 427 -18.98 30.41 16.91
C ALA A 427 -19.30 30.49 15.41
N ASN A 428 -18.36 30.07 14.55
CA ASN A 428 -18.46 29.98 13.08
C ASN A 428 -17.17 29.36 12.48
N VAL A 429 -17.14 29.15 11.16
CA VAL A 429 -15.96 28.60 10.46
C VAL A 429 -14.70 29.48 10.57
N LYS A 430 -14.81 30.78 10.83
CA LYS A 430 -13.64 31.66 10.97
C LYS A 430 -12.88 31.35 12.26
N THR A 431 -13.60 31.15 13.37
CA THR A 431 -12.98 30.71 14.64
C THR A 431 -12.27 29.36 14.48
N LEU A 432 -12.93 28.39 13.84
CA LEU A 432 -12.32 27.10 13.50
C LEU A 432 -11.08 27.25 12.60
N TRP A 433 -11.13 28.18 11.64
CA TRP A 433 -10.00 28.48 10.76
C TRP A 433 -8.83 29.16 11.48
N ASP A 434 -9.08 30.06 12.41
CA ASP A 434 -8.02 30.77 13.13
C ASP A 434 -7.20 29.78 13.99
N GLU A 435 -7.83 28.79 14.63
CA GLU A 435 -7.13 27.65 15.25
C GLU A 435 -6.35 26.81 14.22
N THR A 436 -6.99 26.48 13.09
CA THR A 436 -6.36 25.69 12.01
C THR A 436 -5.10 26.37 11.47
N ARG A 437 -5.15 27.69 11.28
CA ARG A 437 -4.03 28.51 10.83
C ARG A 437 -2.90 28.49 11.86
N ALA A 438 -3.21 28.53 13.16
CA ALA A 438 -2.21 28.41 14.22
C ALA A 438 -1.52 27.04 14.17
N THR A 439 -2.28 25.94 14.03
CA THR A 439 -1.71 24.58 13.85
C THR A 439 -0.82 24.49 12.61
N LEU A 440 -1.33 24.91 11.44
CA LEU A 440 -0.59 24.89 10.18
C LEU A 440 0.71 25.69 10.25
N SER A 441 0.67 26.86 10.91
CA SER A 441 1.87 27.69 11.12
C SER A 441 2.88 27.01 12.06
N GLY A 442 2.42 26.29 13.08
CA GLY A 442 3.28 25.49 13.96
C GLY A 442 3.94 24.30 13.26
N GLU A 443 3.24 23.71 12.28
CA GLU A 443 3.76 22.67 11.39
C GLU A 443 4.64 23.22 10.23
N GLY A 444 4.88 24.54 10.17
CA GLY A 444 5.72 25.19 9.17
C GLY A 444 5.03 25.48 7.83
N PHE A 445 3.73 25.22 7.69
CA PHE A 445 2.97 25.57 6.48
C PHE A 445 2.68 27.07 6.42
N THR A 446 3.09 27.72 5.32
CA THR A 446 2.76 29.12 5.06
C THR A 446 1.49 29.21 4.20
N VAL A 447 0.41 29.75 4.78
CA VAL A 447 -0.76 30.22 4.01
C VAL A 447 -0.36 31.45 3.20
N ILE A 448 -0.76 31.51 1.93
CA ILE A 448 -0.46 32.62 1.01
C ILE A 448 -1.71 33.23 0.40
N GLY A 449 -1.63 34.53 0.09
CA GLY A 449 -2.74 35.30 -0.48
C GLY A 449 -3.91 35.49 0.49
N ASP A 450 -4.99 36.06 -0.03
CA ASP A 450 -6.18 36.35 0.75
C ASP A 450 -6.98 35.08 1.06
N THR A 451 -7.32 34.90 2.34
CA THR A 451 -8.29 33.89 2.76
C THR A 451 -9.70 34.45 2.62
N ASP A 452 -10.56 33.74 1.89
CA ASP A 452 -11.92 34.15 1.59
C ASP A 452 -12.91 33.34 2.44
N CYS A 453 -13.80 34.03 3.16
CA CYS A 453 -14.78 33.45 4.06
C CYS A 453 -16.19 33.79 3.56
N GLN A 454 -16.93 32.77 3.12
CA GLN A 454 -18.23 32.96 2.47
C GLN A 454 -19.23 31.85 2.84
N LYS A 455 -20.53 32.14 2.72
CA LYS A 455 -21.59 31.13 2.87
C LYS A 455 -21.94 30.52 1.52
N THR A 456 -21.96 29.19 1.43
CA THR A 456 -22.43 28.44 0.26
C THR A 456 -23.57 27.52 0.66
N ARG A 457 -24.81 27.95 0.42
CA ARG A 457 -26.02 27.32 0.98
C ARG A 457 -25.92 27.28 2.53
N ASN A 458 -26.03 26.11 3.14
CA ASN A 458 -25.94 25.90 4.58
C ASN A 458 -24.49 25.71 5.07
N TRP A 459 -23.50 25.75 4.16
CA TRP A 459 -22.09 25.62 4.52
C TRP A 459 -21.46 26.99 4.79
N ASP A 460 -20.79 27.11 5.92
CA ASP A 460 -19.81 28.16 6.17
C ASP A 460 -18.46 27.70 5.58
N VAL A 461 -17.90 28.47 4.65
CA VAL A 461 -16.75 28.07 3.83
C VAL A 461 -15.57 29.03 4.02
N MET A 462 -14.38 28.46 4.17
CA MET A 462 -13.09 29.15 4.16
C MET A 462 -12.23 28.63 3.01
N LEU A 463 -11.80 29.51 2.11
CA LEU A 463 -10.89 29.22 1.01
C LEU A 463 -9.51 29.81 1.30
N TYR A 464 -8.46 29.03 1.05
CA TYR A 464 -7.08 29.45 1.29
C TYR A 464 -6.10 28.70 0.41
N ASP A 465 -4.95 29.32 0.15
CA ASP A 465 -3.89 28.75 -0.65
C ASP A 465 -2.69 28.43 0.26
N LEU A 466 -2.04 27.29 0.04
CA LEU A 466 -0.81 26.92 0.72
C LEU A 466 0.38 27.10 -0.22
N LYS A 467 1.48 27.64 0.30
CA LYS A 467 2.70 27.84 -0.49
C LYS A 467 3.36 26.50 -0.80
N THR A 468 3.41 26.15 -2.08
CA THR A 468 4.25 25.07 -2.60
C THR A 468 5.67 25.57 -2.85
N GLY A 469 6.66 24.67 -2.81
CA GLY A 469 8.04 24.99 -3.21
C GLY A 469 8.14 25.38 -4.69
N ASP A 470 7.31 24.76 -5.54
CA ASP A 470 7.13 25.17 -6.94
C ASP A 470 6.23 26.41 -7.05
N LYS A 471 6.69 27.40 -7.83
CA LYS A 471 5.97 28.64 -8.16
C LYS A 471 4.93 28.48 -9.27
N ARG A 472 4.94 27.37 -10.04
CA ARG A 472 3.97 27.11 -11.12
C ARG A 472 2.73 26.41 -10.60
N THR A 473 2.90 25.47 -9.67
CA THR A 473 1.81 24.78 -8.99
C THR A 473 1.09 25.69 -7.97
N ARG A 474 -0.20 25.44 -7.75
CA ARG A 474 -1.05 26.04 -6.72
C ARG A 474 -1.65 24.92 -5.89
N ASN A 475 -1.53 25.00 -4.56
CA ASN A 475 -2.20 24.11 -3.61
C ASN A 475 -3.37 24.87 -2.98
N VAL A 476 -4.56 24.68 -3.55
CA VAL A 476 -5.78 25.39 -3.12
C VAL A 476 -6.59 24.46 -2.23
N ASN A 477 -7.02 25.03 -1.10
CA ASN A 477 -7.71 24.34 -0.04
C ASN A 477 -9.03 25.05 0.27
N MET A 478 -10.00 24.26 0.71
CA MET A 478 -11.30 24.74 1.16
C MET A 478 -11.70 23.96 2.39
N ARG A 479 -12.02 24.64 3.50
CA ARG A 479 -12.71 24.04 4.64
C ARG A 479 -14.17 24.49 4.62
N ALA A 480 -15.10 23.56 4.75
CA ALA A 480 -16.52 23.81 4.74
C ALA A 480 -17.16 23.13 5.95
N SER A 481 -17.85 23.89 6.79
CA SER A 481 -18.53 23.40 7.99
C SER A 481 -20.02 23.65 7.91
N CYS A 482 -20.81 22.72 8.42
CA CYS A 482 -22.28 22.77 8.47
C CYS A 482 -22.76 22.07 9.75
N VAL A 483 -23.81 22.61 10.38
CA VAL A 483 -24.53 21.95 11.48
C VAL A 483 -25.99 21.80 11.06
N SER A 484 -26.48 20.56 11.01
CA SER A 484 -27.84 20.19 10.60
C SER A 484 -28.16 18.83 11.21
N GLY A 485 -29.42 18.52 11.53
CA GLY A 485 -29.79 17.15 11.88
C GLY A 485 -29.16 16.62 13.18
N GLY A 486 -28.87 17.51 14.13
CA GLY A 486 -28.11 17.11 15.32
C GLY A 486 -26.67 16.64 15.04
N ILE A 487 -26.17 16.77 13.81
CA ILE A 487 -24.76 16.52 13.45
C ILE A 487 -24.02 17.79 13.05
N TRP A 488 -22.77 17.85 13.44
CA TRP A 488 -21.76 18.75 12.88
C TRP A 488 -20.99 17.98 11.80
N VAL A 489 -20.90 18.58 10.61
CA VAL A 489 -20.10 18.09 9.49
C VAL A 489 -19.05 19.14 9.15
N ASP A 490 -17.78 18.73 9.15
CA ASP A 490 -16.65 19.55 8.72
C ASP A 490 -15.88 18.81 7.64
N VAL A 491 -15.66 19.47 6.50
CA VAL A 491 -15.06 18.87 5.31
C VAL A 491 -13.96 19.78 4.77
N HIS A 492 -12.76 19.22 4.64
CA HIS A 492 -11.60 19.87 4.07
C HIS A 492 -11.27 19.24 2.71
N PHE A 493 -11.25 20.08 1.67
CA PHE A 493 -10.93 19.73 0.30
C PHE A 493 -9.57 20.31 -0.07
N THR A 494 -8.77 19.53 -0.80
CA THR A 494 -7.48 19.96 -1.35
C THR A 494 -7.40 19.57 -2.83
N THR A 495 -6.93 20.49 -3.67
CA THR A 495 -6.60 20.24 -5.08
C THR A 495 -5.29 20.94 -5.43
N VAL A 496 -4.48 20.33 -6.30
CA VAL A 496 -3.12 20.77 -6.62
C VAL A 496 -2.95 20.77 -8.14
N ASP A 497 -2.68 21.93 -8.74
CA ASP A 497 -2.70 22.10 -10.20
C ASP A 497 -1.84 23.31 -10.64
N GLN A 498 -1.61 23.50 -11.94
CA GLN A 498 -0.88 24.66 -12.48
C GLN A 498 -1.80 25.83 -12.89
N ARG A 499 -3.11 25.62 -12.90
CA ARG A 499 -4.13 26.66 -13.11
C ARG A 499 -4.14 27.66 -11.95
N ASP A 500 -4.68 28.85 -12.21
CA ASP A 500 -4.75 29.91 -11.22
C ASP A 500 -5.67 29.57 -10.04
N SER A 501 -5.44 30.27 -8.92
CA SER A 501 -6.19 30.04 -7.69
C SER A 501 -7.68 30.33 -7.80
N SER A 502 -8.10 31.29 -8.64
CA SER A 502 -9.51 31.64 -8.81
C SER A 502 -10.28 30.50 -9.49
N PHE A 503 -9.69 29.91 -10.54
CA PHE A 503 -10.20 28.71 -11.18
C PHE A 503 -10.33 27.54 -10.17
N LEU A 504 -9.28 27.28 -9.39
CA LEU A 504 -9.26 26.15 -8.46
C LEU A 504 -10.21 26.35 -7.27
N ARG A 505 -10.32 27.56 -6.72
CA ARG A 505 -11.31 27.92 -5.69
C ARG A 505 -12.74 27.71 -6.23
N SER A 506 -13.00 28.17 -7.47
CA SER A 506 -14.29 27.97 -8.14
C SER A 506 -14.63 26.49 -8.36
N LYS A 507 -13.64 25.66 -8.71
CA LYS A 507 -13.76 24.20 -8.83
C LYS A 507 -14.13 23.56 -7.48
N LEU A 508 -13.46 23.93 -6.38
CA LEU A 508 -13.80 23.41 -5.04
C LEU A 508 -15.23 23.81 -4.62
N LEU A 509 -15.62 25.08 -4.79
CA LEU A 509 -16.99 25.55 -4.52
C LEU A 509 -18.05 24.84 -5.37
N ALA A 510 -17.74 24.53 -6.63
CA ALA A 510 -18.61 23.73 -7.49
C ALA A 510 -18.73 22.29 -6.96
N TYR A 511 -17.62 21.70 -6.52
CA TYR A 511 -17.58 20.33 -5.99
C TYR A 511 -18.36 20.18 -4.67
N LEU A 512 -18.29 21.17 -3.76
CA LEU A 512 -19.08 21.22 -2.52
C LEU A 512 -20.60 21.10 -2.78
N LYS A 513 -21.10 21.52 -3.96
CA LYS A 513 -22.53 21.42 -4.30
C LYS A 513 -23.03 19.97 -4.40
N ASN A 514 -22.12 18.99 -4.50
CA ASN A 514 -22.40 17.56 -4.45
C ASN A 514 -22.62 17.01 -3.02
N PHE A 515 -22.28 17.78 -1.99
CA PHE A 515 -22.42 17.42 -0.59
C PHE A 515 -23.76 17.94 -0.06
N LYS A 516 -24.53 17.05 0.57
CA LYS A 516 -25.82 17.35 1.21
C LYS A 516 -25.85 16.74 2.60
N VAL A 517 -26.07 17.57 3.61
CA VAL A 517 -26.42 17.09 4.96
C VAL A 517 -27.93 16.92 5.04
N SER A 518 -28.41 15.89 5.73
CA SER A 518 -29.82 15.60 5.97
C SER A 518 -30.08 15.37 7.45
N ASP A 519 -31.25 15.80 7.92
CA ASP A 519 -31.69 15.69 9.31
C ASP A 519 -32.26 14.31 9.68
N SER A 520 -31.98 13.33 8.83
CA SER A 520 -32.42 11.96 8.95
C SER A 520 -31.37 11.03 8.33
N HIS A 521 -31.39 9.76 8.75
CA HIS A 521 -30.69 8.71 8.01
C HIS A 521 -31.34 8.56 6.63
N VAL A 522 -30.50 8.40 5.61
CA VAL A 522 -30.96 8.03 4.27
C VAL A 522 -30.84 6.51 4.16
N GLU A 523 -31.96 5.86 3.87
CA GLU A 523 -32.06 4.40 3.69
C GLU A 523 -31.32 3.89 2.45
#